data_AF-A0A7G8PTG2-F1
#
_entry.id   AF-A0A7G8PTG2-F1
#
_cell.length_a   1.000
_cell.length_b   1.000
_cell.length_c   1.000
_cell.angle_alpha   90.00
_cell.angle_beta   90.00
_cell.angle_gamma   90.00
#
_symmetry.space_group_name_H-M   'P 1'
#
loop_
_entity.id
_entity.type
_entity.pdbx_description
1 polymer ?
#
loop_
_entity_poly.entity_id
_entity_poly.type
_entity_poly.pdbx_seq_one_letter_code
_entity_poly.pdbx_strand_id
1 'polypeptide(L)'
;MTFIGKSTTVEMKSKVLFLLAGFFFFSLADVNAQRKTDEEVRAEAMAKSVKNFNTVLTRLYGNARLNPKPKSSCSKEAVTFLKNIDKKSLVPDNETLEKEITRILDSLEPKLPNFKYYTQIRIFKAFVESKSYADFVFNLTTKDIGELEQTAKGKLRLLELNAYYRKLKRMLKQPFTVFKKSFKKGKCVYKVETKLQLTQLKYMFKKNKDALTANWDITSKIVIDCPCVTADSKRFRNAVFVYSSKSVGPIYTRRVGKKSEYTHWYLVAPYGLVIGAMEKPKLVAQQILCCTEKSGLPPENSNYIEIPDKDINYRDTWVDGSLGISFGKDELTLGTASGGVFFNVGNISGNPVHIGGKLSAVTPLGEKDIKETRITVGLGAEYHIPLGNNRLNILTGVQGGYTFGSVEAFGFKDNISGFSGMVYTGVEIPLNNNIALGVLLNVFEYSNLTFKAENNEFESTVSNSIFIFDRPSISANLRINLK
;
A
#
# COMPACT_ATOMS: atom_id res chain seq x y z
N MET A 1 -55.92 12.65 66.20
CA MET A 1 -55.77 13.30 64.87
C MET A 1 -54.47 12.75 64.29
N THR A 2 -54.44 11.69 63.47
CA THR A 2 -54.95 11.60 62.08
C THR A 2 -54.57 12.89 61.32
N PHE A 3 -53.67 12.87 60.33
CA PHE A 3 -53.88 12.15 59.06
C PHE A 3 -52.64 11.55 58.41
N ILE A 4 -52.95 10.47 57.68
CA ILE A 4 -52.18 9.68 56.72
C ILE A 4 -51.98 10.50 55.43
N GLY A 5 -50.85 10.28 54.72
CA GLY A 5 -50.69 10.77 53.35
C GLY A 5 -49.40 10.30 52.68
N LYS A 6 -49.38 9.02 52.27
CA LYS A 6 -48.32 8.43 51.42
C LYS A 6 -48.18 9.22 50.10
N SER A 7 -47.00 9.76 49.85
CA SER A 7 -46.59 10.32 48.55
C SER A 7 -45.96 9.22 47.68
N THR A 8 -46.81 8.40 47.04
CA THR A 8 -46.42 7.34 46.08
C THR A 8 -46.32 7.83 44.62
N THR A 9 -46.50 9.12 44.37
CA THR A 9 -46.61 9.69 43.00
C THR A 9 -45.27 10.08 42.35
N VAL A 10 -44.18 10.18 43.11
CA VAL A 10 -42.88 10.61 42.56
C VAL A 10 -42.07 9.42 42.00
N GLU A 11 -42.13 8.25 42.65
CA GLU A 11 -41.38 7.06 42.23
C GLU A 11 -41.90 6.45 40.91
N MET A 12 -43.21 6.58 40.65
CA MET A 12 -43.85 6.02 39.46
C MET A 12 -43.57 6.85 38.20
N LYS A 13 -43.33 8.17 38.33
CA LYS A 13 -42.96 9.05 37.21
C LYS A 13 -41.53 8.81 36.72
N SER A 14 -40.60 8.51 37.63
CA SER A 14 -39.20 8.20 37.29
C SER A 14 -39.08 6.87 36.52
N LYS A 15 -39.79 5.82 36.96
CA LYS A 15 -39.76 4.51 36.29
C LYS A 15 -40.40 4.54 34.89
N VAL A 16 -41.46 5.32 34.69
CA VAL A 16 -42.10 5.52 33.37
C VAL A 16 -41.21 6.36 32.45
N LEU A 17 -40.51 7.38 32.97
CA LEU A 17 -39.56 8.17 32.19
C LEU A 17 -38.33 7.33 31.75
N PHE A 18 -37.83 6.44 32.61
CA PHE A 18 -36.75 5.50 32.26
C PHE A 18 -37.20 4.42 31.27
N LEU A 19 -38.45 3.96 31.34
CA LEU A 19 -39.02 3.02 30.36
C LEU A 19 -39.26 3.70 29.00
N LEU A 20 -39.67 4.96 28.97
CA LEU A 20 -39.85 5.74 27.73
C LEU A 20 -38.51 6.17 27.12
N ALA A 21 -37.52 6.54 27.94
CA ALA A 21 -36.15 6.78 27.48
C ALA A 21 -35.53 5.47 26.95
N GLY A 22 -35.74 4.34 27.63
CA GLY A 22 -35.35 3.02 27.16
C GLY A 22 -35.99 2.67 25.81
N PHE A 23 -37.28 2.92 25.63
CA PHE A 23 -37.95 2.70 24.34
C PHE A 23 -37.42 3.62 23.23
N PHE A 24 -37.05 4.87 23.54
CA PHE A 24 -36.38 5.77 22.59
C PHE A 24 -34.96 5.29 22.23
N PHE A 25 -34.18 4.80 23.19
CA PHE A 25 -32.84 4.27 22.91
C PHE A 25 -32.86 2.93 22.16
N PHE A 26 -33.83 2.04 22.45
CA PHE A 26 -33.99 0.77 21.72
C PHE A 26 -34.58 0.97 20.32
N SER A 27 -35.46 1.95 20.11
CA SER A 27 -35.98 2.27 18.77
C SER A 27 -35.00 3.10 17.91
N LEU A 28 -34.06 3.84 18.51
CA LEU A 28 -32.96 4.50 17.77
C LEU A 28 -31.80 3.55 17.46
N ALA A 29 -31.60 2.49 18.25
CA ALA A 29 -30.58 1.48 17.98
C ALA A 29 -30.87 0.66 16.70
N ASP A 30 -32.15 0.40 16.39
CA ASP A 30 -32.56 -0.32 15.17
C ASP A 30 -32.67 0.58 13.92
N VAL A 31 -32.68 1.92 14.09
CA VAL A 31 -32.68 2.88 12.96
C VAL A 31 -31.25 3.22 12.51
N ASN A 32 -30.24 2.92 13.33
CA ASN A 32 -28.83 3.17 13.03
C ASN A 32 -28.07 1.96 12.46
N ALA A 33 -28.76 0.99 11.88
CA ALA A 33 -28.17 0.17 10.84
C ALA A 33 -27.92 1.04 9.59
N GLN A 34 -26.99 2.01 9.72
CA GLN A 34 -26.49 2.80 8.61
C GLN A 34 -26.03 1.81 7.56
N ARG A 35 -26.74 1.86 6.43
CA ARG A 35 -26.46 1.02 5.28
C ARG A 35 -25.07 1.43 4.81
N LYS A 36 -24.06 0.58 5.08
CA LYS A 36 -22.67 0.86 4.67
C LYS A 36 -22.64 1.35 3.24
N THR A 37 -21.91 2.43 2.99
CA THR A 37 -21.76 2.96 1.63
C THR A 37 -21.04 1.94 0.76
N ASP A 38 -21.20 2.05 -0.56
CA ASP A 38 -20.51 1.16 -1.50
C ASP A 38 -18.98 1.25 -1.37
N GLU A 39 -18.48 2.40 -0.93
CA GLU A 39 -17.08 2.68 -0.67
C GLU A 39 -16.58 1.99 0.61
N GLU A 40 -17.34 2.04 1.71
CA GLU A 40 -17.02 1.34 2.95
C GLU A 40 -17.00 -0.19 2.74
N VAL A 41 -17.96 -0.71 1.97
CA VAL A 41 -18.00 -2.14 1.62
C VAL A 41 -16.79 -2.53 0.76
N ARG A 42 -16.35 -1.64 -0.13
CA ARG A 42 -15.14 -1.85 -0.95
C ARG A 42 -13.88 -1.86 -0.11
N ALA A 43 -13.72 -0.89 0.79
CA ALA A 43 -12.59 -0.78 1.70
C ALA A 43 -12.49 -2.02 2.60
N GLU A 44 -13.61 -2.46 3.20
CA GLU A 44 -13.64 -3.65 4.05
C GLU A 44 -13.23 -4.92 3.27
N ALA A 45 -13.78 -5.08 2.07
CA ALA A 45 -13.47 -6.24 1.24
C ALA A 45 -12.02 -6.24 0.74
N MET A 46 -11.46 -5.06 0.45
CA MET A 46 -10.05 -4.90 0.09
C MET A 46 -9.13 -5.24 1.26
N ALA A 47 -9.38 -4.68 2.45
CA ALA A 47 -8.63 -4.99 3.67
C ALA A 47 -8.64 -6.49 3.99
N LYS A 48 -9.81 -7.14 3.81
CA LYS A 48 -9.94 -8.59 3.95
C LYS A 48 -9.13 -9.37 2.92
N SER A 49 -9.08 -8.89 1.68
CA SER A 49 -8.29 -9.50 0.59
C SER A 49 -6.80 -9.41 0.86
N VAL A 50 -6.31 -8.23 1.28
CA VAL A 50 -4.92 -8.00 1.67
C VAL A 50 -4.52 -8.93 2.82
N LYS A 51 -5.32 -8.97 3.88
CA LYS A 51 -5.08 -9.86 5.04
C LYS A 51 -5.06 -11.33 4.63
N ASN A 52 -6.00 -11.75 3.78
CA ASN A 52 -6.07 -13.11 3.26
C ASN A 52 -4.80 -13.46 2.46
N PHE A 53 -4.38 -12.59 1.55
CA PHE A 53 -3.20 -12.81 0.70
C PHE A 53 -1.91 -12.88 1.54
N ASN A 54 -1.73 -11.99 2.51
CA ASN A 54 -0.58 -12.02 3.43
C ASN A 54 -0.54 -13.30 4.27
N THR A 55 -1.71 -13.77 4.71
CA THR A 55 -1.83 -15.06 5.42
C THR A 55 -1.41 -16.21 4.51
N VAL A 56 -1.80 -16.17 3.24
CA VAL A 56 -1.42 -17.17 2.25
C VAL A 56 0.09 -17.17 1.99
N LEU A 57 0.71 -16.01 1.73
CA LEU A 57 2.16 -15.94 1.53
C LEU A 57 2.94 -16.40 2.76
N THR A 58 2.52 -16.00 3.95
CA THR A 58 3.16 -16.43 5.21
C THR A 58 3.11 -17.96 5.35
N ARG A 59 1.97 -18.57 5.04
CA ARG A 59 1.82 -20.04 5.03
C ARG A 59 2.64 -20.70 3.93
N LEU A 60 2.82 -20.06 2.77
CA LEU A 60 3.59 -20.59 1.65
C LEU A 60 5.04 -20.77 2.09
N TYR A 61 5.62 -19.73 2.69
CA TYR A 61 6.99 -19.78 3.19
C TYR A 61 7.16 -20.63 4.45
N GLY A 62 6.12 -20.70 5.31
CA GLY A 62 6.17 -21.46 6.56
C GLY A 62 6.00 -22.97 6.39
N ASN A 63 5.18 -23.41 5.43
CA ASN A 63 4.77 -24.82 5.31
C ASN A 63 5.44 -25.55 4.14
N ALA A 64 6.03 -24.84 3.19
CA ALA A 64 6.71 -25.48 2.07
C ALA A 64 7.93 -26.27 2.55
N ARG A 65 7.99 -27.54 2.15
CA ARG A 65 9.13 -28.41 2.42
C ARG A 65 10.02 -28.47 1.19
N LEU A 66 11.31 -28.31 1.41
CA LEU A 66 12.33 -28.43 0.37
C LEU A 66 12.40 -29.87 -0.15
N ASN A 67 12.29 -30.04 -1.47
CA ASN A 67 12.41 -31.33 -2.13
C ASN A 67 13.16 -31.18 -3.48
N PRO A 68 14.28 -31.91 -3.72
CA PRO A 68 14.95 -32.87 -2.82
C PRO A 68 15.67 -32.19 -1.65
N LYS A 69 15.95 -32.97 -0.60
CA LYS A 69 16.78 -32.50 0.53
C LYS A 69 18.22 -32.20 0.06
N PRO A 70 18.88 -31.18 0.63
CA PRO A 70 20.24 -30.81 0.25
C PRO A 70 21.22 -31.94 0.60
N LYS A 71 22.04 -32.35 -0.39
CA LYS A 71 23.02 -33.44 -0.24
C LYS A 71 24.43 -32.92 0.05
N SER A 72 24.88 -31.85 -0.62
CA SER A 72 26.22 -31.27 -0.47
C SER A 72 26.27 -30.19 0.61
N SER A 73 27.46 -29.91 1.17
CA SER A 73 27.68 -28.82 2.14
C SER A 73 27.28 -27.45 1.59
N CYS A 74 27.63 -27.15 0.34
CA CYS A 74 27.18 -25.94 -0.38
C CYS A 74 25.65 -25.84 -0.50
N SER A 75 24.96 -26.95 -0.80
CA SER A 75 23.49 -26.95 -0.84
C SER A 75 22.87 -26.77 0.55
N LYS A 76 23.51 -27.29 1.61
CA LYS A 76 23.06 -27.08 3.00
C LYS A 76 23.22 -25.63 3.41
N GLU A 77 24.34 -24.99 3.05
CA GLU A 77 24.57 -23.56 3.32
C GLU A 77 23.54 -22.67 2.61
N ALA A 78 23.28 -22.90 1.31
CA ALA A 78 22.27 -22.15 0.57
C ALA A 78 20.87 -22.22 1.23
N VAL A 79 20.52 -23.39 1.77
CA VAL A 79 19.25 -23.60 2.50
C VAL A 79 19.26 -22.89 3.85
N THR A 80 20.39 -22.86 4.55
CA THR A 80 20.53 -22.07 5.79
C THR A 80 20.34 -20.59 5.50
N PHE A 81 20.93 -20.07 4.42
CA PHE A 81 20.73 -18.68 3.99
C PHE A 81 19.26 -18.37 3.70
N LEU A 82 18.57 -19.26 2.97
CA LEU A 82 17.13 -19.14 2.71
C LEU A 82 16.31 -19.09 4.01
N LYS A 83 16.59 -19.98 4.98
CA LYS A 83 15.89 -20.04 6.26
C LYS A 83 16.11 -18.81 7.14
N ASN A 84 17.28 -18.18 7.01
CA ASN A 84 17.66 -17.00 7.78
C ASN A 84 17.19 -15.68 7.14
N ILE A 85 16.45 -15.72 6.03
CA ILE A 85 15.79 -14.53 5.49
C ILE A 85 14.63 -14.14 6.41
N ASP A 86 14.55 -12.85 6.75
CA ASP A 86 13.39 -12.34 7.45
C ASP A 86 12.12 -12.52 6.60
N LYS A 87 11.11 -13.17 7.16
CA LYS A 87 9.84 -13.43 6.47
C LYS A 87 9.16 -12.14 6.02
N LYS A 88 9.32 -11.03 6.75
CA LYS A 88 8.80 -9.71 6.32
C LYS A 88 9.44 -9.21 5.03
N SER A 89 10.64 -9.67 4.70
CA SER A 89 11.32 -9.34 3.43
C SER A 89 10.82 -10.19 2.25
N LEU A 90 10.04 -11.25 2.51
CA LEU A 90 9.49 -12.16 1.50
C LEU A 90 8.03 -11.86 1.15
N VAL A 91 7.38 -10.98 1.91
CA VAL A 91 5.97 -10.63 1.79
C VAL A 91 5.87 -9.12 1.49
N PRO A 92 5.01 -8.68 0.55
CA PRO A 92 4.75 -7.26 0.33
C PRO A 92 4.13 -6.61 1.58
N ASP A 93 4.35 -5.31 1.74
CA ASP A 93 3.53 -4.51 2.65
C ASP A 93 2.07 -4.44 2.17
N ASN A 94 1.18 -4.04 3.08
CA ASN A 94 -0.26 -4.02 2.81
C ASN A 94 -0.63 -3.09 1.66
N GLU A 95 0.04 -1.95 1.52
CA GLU A 95 -0.25 -0.94 0.49
C GLU A 95 0.12 -1.45 -0.90
N THR A 96 1.34 -1.99 -1.05
CA THR A 96 1.80 -2.64 -2.28
C THR A 96 0.83 -3.74 -2.69
N LEU A 97 0.40 -4.55 -1.72
CA LEU A 97 -0.51 -5.66 -1.96
C LEU A 97 -1.92 -5.19 -2.34
N GLU A 98 -2.42 -4.13 -1.71
CA GLU A 98 -3.71 -3.50 -2.04
C GLU A 98 -3.71 -2.95 -3.45
N LYS A 99 -2.65 -2.23 -3.85
CA LYS A 99 -2.47 -1.72 -5.21
C LYS A 99 -2.48 -2.84 -6.25
N GLU A 100 -1.75 -3.93 -5.97
CA GLU A 100 -1.66 -5.07 -6.87
C GLU A 100 -2.96 -5.88 -6.95
N ILE A 101 -3.67 -6.08 -5.83
CA ILE A 101 -4.99 -6.70 -5.82
C ILE A 101 -5.99 -5.84 -6.61
N THR A 102 -5.98 -4.51 -6.42
CA THR A 102 -6.81 -3.58 -7.17
C THR A 102 -6.56 -3.70 -8.67
N ARG A 103 -5.28 -3.70 -9.08
CA ARG A 103 -4.89 -3.87 -10.49
C ARG A 103 -5.40 -5.18 -11.09
N ILE A 104 -5.38 -6.28 -10.33
CA ILE A 104 -5.91 -7.58 -10.76
C ILE A 104 -7.43 -7.52 -10.89
N LEU A 105 -8.13 -6.91 -9.94
CA LEU A 105 -9.59 -6.77 -9.96
C LEU A 105 -10.07 -5.87 -11.11
N ASP A 106 -9.41 -4.74 -11.35
CA ASP A 106 -9.69 -3.84 -12.49
C ASP A 106 -9.42 -4.56 -13.84
N SER A 107 -8.48 -5.51 -13.84
CA SER A 107 -8.22 -6.35 -15.01
C SER A 107 -9.36 -7.36 -15.25
N LEU A 108 -9.99 -7.87 -14.19
CA LEU A 108 -11.14 -8.76 -14.25
C LEU A 108 -12.46 -8.03 -14.56
N GLU A 109 -12.55 -6.73 -14.27
CA GLU A 109 -13.77 -5.96 -14.49
C GLU A 109 -14.10 -5.78 -15.99
N PRO A 110 -15.33 -6.14 -16.41
CA PRO A 110 -15.80 -5.89 -17.77
C PRO A 110 -16.14 -4.41 -17.93
N LYS A 111 -15.26 -3.65 -18.60
CA LYS A 111 -15.55 -2.29 -19.07
C LYS A 111 -16.33 -2.33 -20.38
N LEU A 112 -17.58 -2.78 -20.32
CA LEU A 112 -18.46 -3.01 -21.47
C LEU A 112 -19.66 -2.04 -21.46
N PRO A 113 -19.49 -0.78 -21.91
CA PRO A 113 -20.55 0.23 -21.84
C PRO A 113 -21.79 -0.12 -22.67
N ASN A 114 -21.67 -0.96 -23.71
CA ASN A 114 -22.84 -1.45 -24.46
C ASN A 114 -23.57 -2.63 -23.81
N PHE A 115 -23.06 -3.11 -22.67
CA PHE A 115 -23.58 -4.26 -21.89
C PHE A 115 -23.88 -3.90 -20.43
N LYS A 116 -24.20 -2.63 -20.12
CA LYS A 116 -24.50 -2.13 -18.77
C LYS A 116 -25.54 -2.95 -17.97
N TYR A 117 -26.43 -3.68 -18.67
CA TYR A 117 -27.46 -4.53 -18.06
C TYR A 117 -27.01 -5.97 -17.78
N TYR A 118 -25.83 -6.37 -18.25
CA TYR A 118 -25.27 -7.68 -17.98
C TYR A 118 -24.46 -7.63 -16.70
N THR A 119 -24.79 -8.52 -15.77
CA THR A 119 -23.95 -8.69 -14.57
C THR A 119 -22.61 -9.28 -14.97
N GLN A 120 -21.55 -8.87 -14.27
CA GLN A 120 -20.21 -9.45 -14.43
C GLN A 120 -20.25 -10.99 -14.28
N ILE A 121 -21.10 -11.49 -13.38
CA ILE A 121 -21.37 -12.93 -13.20
C ILE A 121 -21.86 -13.59 -14.49
N ARG A 122 -22.81 -12.96 -15.21
CA ARG A 122 -23.35 -13.48 -16.46
C ARG A 122 -22.28 -13.49 -17.56
N ILE A 123 -21.45 -12.44 -17.63
CA ILE A 123 -20.35 -12.37 -18.59
C ILE A 123 -19.32 -13.46 -18.32
N PHE A 124 -18.93 -13.67 -17.06
CA PHE A 124 -18.01 -14.74 -16.70
C PHE A 124 -18.60 -16.13 -16.90
N LYS A 125 -19.88 -16.32 -16.59
CA LYS A 125 -20.58 -17.58 -16.88
C LYS A 125 -20.50 -17.89 -18.38
N ALA A 126 -20.87 -16.94 -19.24
CA ALA A 126 -20.76 -17.09 -20.68
C ALA A 126 -19.32 -17.42 -21.09
N PHE A 127 -18.31 -16.74 -20.54
CA PHE A 127 -16.91 -17.03 -20.85
C PHE A 127 -16.47 -18.45 -20.44
N VAL A 128 -16.85 -18.90 -19.25
CA VAL A 128 -16.50 -20.22 -18.70
C VAL A 128 -17.16 -21.36 -19.48
N GLU A 129 -18.39 -21.15 -19.95
CA GLU A 129 -19.16 -22.14 -20.73
C GLU A 129 -18.75 -22.19 -22.21
N SER A 130 -17.90 -21.26 -22.66
CA SER A 130 -17.56 -21.09 -24.08
C SER A 130 -16.24 -21.73 -24.48
N LYS A 131 -16.23 -22.50 -25.57
CA LYS A 131 -15.01 -23.07 -26.16
C LYS A 131 -14.39 -22.11 -27.16
N SER A 132 -15.20 -21.35 -27.88
CA SER A 132 -14.79 -20.37 -28.89
C SER A 132 -15.20 -18.92 -28.54
N TYR A 133 -14.80 -17.95 -29.37
CA TYR A 133 -15.31 -16.57 -29.26
C TYR A 133 -16.77 -16.47 -29.72
N ALA A 134 -17.16 -17.24 -30.75
CA ALA A 134 -18.54 -17.30 -31.22
C ALA A 134 -19.48 -17.83 -30.12
N ASP A 135 -19.09 -18.91 -29.44
CA ASP A 135 -19.84 -19.45 -28.30
C ASP A 135 -20.00 -18.39 -27.19
N PHE A 136 -18.95 -17.59 -26.95
CA PHE A 136 -18.99 -16.54 -25.93
C PHE A 136 -19.99 -15.44 -26.28
N VAL A 137 -20.01 -15.00 -27.53
CA VAL A 137 -20.98 -14.02 -28.02
C VAL A 137 -22.39 -14.58 -27.94
N PHE A 138 -22.60 -15.82 -28.39
CA PHE A 138 -23.90 -16.47 -28.36
C PHE A 138 -24.41 -16.70 -26.93
N ASN A 139 -23.58 -17.29 -26.06
CA ASN A 139 -23.95 -17.55 -24.66
C ASN A 139 -24.26 -16.28 -23.87
N LEU A 140 -23.62 -15.16 -24.23
CA LEU A 140 -23.91 -13.88 -23.60
C LEU A 140 -25.17 -13.24 -24.16
N THR A 141 -25.30 -13.17 -25.49
CA THR A 141 -26.28 -12.29 -26.18
C THR A 141 -27.48 -13.00 -26.78
N THR A 142 -27.45 -14.34 -26.82
CA THR A 142 -28.38 -15.22 -27.55
C THR A 142 -28.52 -14.91 -29.03
N LYS A 143 -27.50 -14.28 -29.62
CA LYS A 143 -27.40 -13.95 -31.05
C LYS A 143 -26.04 -14.36 -31.57
N ASP A 144 -25.99 -14.84 -32.81
CA ASP A 144 -24.73 -15.11 -33.48
C ASP A 144 -24.04 -13.82 -33.96
N ILE A 145 -22.75 -13.93 -34.27
CA ILE A 145 -21.93 -12.80 -34.73
C ILE A 145 -22.55 -12.14 -35.96
N GLY A 146 -22.99 -12.94 -36.94
CA GLY A 146 -23.59 -12.42 -38.18
C GLY A 146 -24.85 -11.60 -37.95
N GLU A 147 -25.69 -11.97 -36.98
CA GLU A 147 -26.89 -11.18 -36.62
C GLU A 147 -26.54 -9.84 -35.96
N LEU A 148 -25.49 -9.81 -35.14
CA LEU A 148 -25.03 -8.59 -34.49
C LEU A 148 -24.36 -7.64 -35.51
N GLU A 149 -23.64 -8.17 -36.50
CA GLU A 149 -22.96 -7.36 -37.51
C GLU A 149 -23.92 -6.59 -38.44
N GLN A 150 -25.19 -7.00 -38.54
CA GLN A 150 -26.21 -6.32 -39.35
C GLN A 150 -26.52 -4.89 -38.88
N THR A 151 -26.11 -4.51 -37.68
CA THR A 151 -26.37 -3.17 -37.12
C THR A 151 -25.09 -2.48 -36.66
N ALA A 152 -24.99 -1.16 -36.83
CA ALA A 152 -23.84 -0.38 -36.35
C ALA A 152 -23.61 -0.56 -34.83
N LYS A 153 -24.70 -0.62 -34.04
CA LYS A 153 -24.66 -0.89 -32.60
C LYS A 153 -24.15 -2.29 -32.26
N GLY A 154 -24.51 -3.30 -33.06
CA GLY A 154 -24.03 -4.65 -32.87
C GLY A 154 -22.56 -4.84 -33.25
N LYS A 155 -22.06 -4.14 -34.26
CA LYS A 155 -20.61 -4.09 -34.56
C LYS A 155 -19.78 -3.53 -33.40
N LEU A 156 -20.23 -2.43 -32.79
CA LEU A 156 -19.58 -1.86 -31.60
C LEU A 156 -19.57 -2.84 -30.41
N ARG A 157 -20.70 -3.53 -30.19
CA ARG A 157 -20.81 -4.58 -29.17
C ARG A 157 -19.82 -5.72 -29.39
N LEU A 158 -19.66 -6.19 -30.63
CA LEU A 158 -18.72 -7.25 -30.96
C LEU A 158 -17.27 -6.85 -30.69
N LEU A 159 -16.88 -5.60 -31.02
CA LEU A 159 -15.54 -5.08 -30.72
C LEU A 159 -15.23 -5.12 -29.22
N GLU A 160 -16.17 -4.65 -28.38
CA GLU A 160 -16.03 -4.68 -26.93
C GLU A 160 -15.91 -6.11 -26.39
N LEU A 161 -16.79 -7.02 -26.86
CA LEU A 161 -16.76 -8.42 -26.45
C LEU A 161 -15.48 -9.13 -26.87
N ASN A 162 -14.96 -8.86 -28.08
CA ASN A 162 -13.72 -9.45 -28.57
C ASN A 162 -12.52 -8.95 -27.73
N ALA A 163 -12.45 -7.65 -27.46
CA ALA A 163 -11.41 -7.07 -26.63
C ALA A 163 -11.39 -7.69 -25.23
N TYR A 164 -12.57 -7.81 -24.60
CA TYR A 164 -12.70 -8.41 -23.28
C TYR A 164 -12.43 -9.92 -23.27
N TYR A 165 -12.92 -10.68 -24.25
CA TYR A 165 -12.64 -12.10 -24.41
C TYR A 165 -11.13 -12.37 -24.54
N ARG A 166 -10.44 -11.59 -25.38
CA ARG A 166 -8.98 -11.67 -25.55
C ARG A 166 -8.24 -11.31 -24.26
N LYS A 167 -8.71 -10.29 -23.53
CA LYS A 167 -8.17 -9.92 -22.21
C LYS A 167 -8.25 -11.09 -21.23
N LEU A 168 -9.42 -11.73 -21.10
CA LEU A 168 -9.60 -12.90 -20.22
C LEU A 168 -8.73 -14.10 -20.64
N LYS A 169 -8.64 -14.41 -21.95
CA LYS A 169 -7.75 -15.47 -22.44
C LYS A 169 -6.28 -15.17 -22.16
N ARG A 170 -5.86 -13.90 -22.28
CA ARG A 170 -4.49 -13.47 -21.95
C ARG A 170 -4.20 -13.64 -20.47
N MET A 171 -5.14 -13.27 -19.60
CA MET A 171 -5.01 -13.43 -18.14
C MET A 171 -4.88 -14.89 -17.70
N LEU A 172 -5.53 -15.83 -18.39
CA LEU A 172 -5.35 -17.26 -18.12
C LEU A 172 -3.95 -17.78 -18.47
N LYS A 173 -3.26 -17.10 -19.40
CA LYS A 173 -1.92 -17.50 -19.89
C LYS A 173 -0.78 -16.74 -19.21
N GLN A 174 -1.04 -15.54 -18.70
CA GLN A 174 0.00 -14.64 -18.20
C GLN A 174 -0.12 -14.42 -16.69
N PRO A 175 0.96 -14.67 -15.92
CA PRO A 175 0.97 -14.37 -14.49
C PRO A 175 1.04 -12.87 -14.22
N PHE A 176 0.42 -12.45 -13.13
CA PHE A 176 0.60 -11.13 -12.51
C PHE A 176 1.79 -11.15 -11.57
N THR A 177 2.76 -10.27 -11.76
CA THR A 177 3.79 -10.02 -10.73
C THR A 177 3.16 -9.17 -9.63
N VAL A 178 3.02 -9.74 -8.44
CA VAL A 178 2.39 -9.11 -7.26
C VAL A 178 3.41 -8.59 -6.25
N PHE A 179 4.66 -9.06 -6.34
CA PHE A 179 5.73 -8.59 -5.48
C PHE A 179 7.06 -8.76 -6.19
N LYS A 180 7.91 -7.73 -6.12
CA LYS A 180 9.29 -7.80 -6.60
C LYS A 180 10.15 -6.94 -5.70
N LYS A 181 11.16 -7.54 -5.06
CA LYS A 181 12.06 -6.83 -4.14
C LYS A 181 13.48 -7.33 -4.31
N SER A 182 14.44 -6.42 -4.22
CA SER A 182 15.86 -6.75 -4.12
C SER A 182 16.41 -6.14 -2.84
N PHE A 183 17.17 -6.91 -2.06
CA PHE A 183 17.79 -6.43 -0.82
C PHE A 183 19.14 -7.11 -0.59
N LYS A 184 20.00 -6.49 0.21
CA LYS A 184 21.31 -7.05 0.58
C LYS A 184 21.28 -7.53 2.04
N LYS A 185 21.95 -8.65 2.33
CA LYS A 185 22.25 -9.09 3.68
C LYS A 185 23.69 -9.61 3.72
N GLY A 186 24.55 -8.90 4.44
CA GLY A 186 25.99 -9.10 4.33
C GLY A 186 26.48 -8.85 2.89
N LYS A 187 27.31 -9.75 2.36
CA LYS A 187 27.81 -9.67 0.99
C LYS A 187 26.83 -10.17 -0.07
N CYS A 188 25.70 -10.77 0.33
CA CYS A 188 24.78 -11.40 -0.59
C CYS A 188 23.63 -10.48 -1.00
N VAL A 189 23.22 -10.57 -2.26
CA VAL A 189 22.04 -9.92 -2.84
C VAL A 189 20.91 -10.95 -2.93
N TYR A 190 19.73 -10.57 -2.48
CA TYR A 190 18.53 -11.38 -2.51
C TYR A 190 17.52 -10.71 -3.44
N LYS A 191 16.97 -11.46 -4.38
CA LYS A 191 15.91 -10.99 -5.27
C LYS A 191 14.70 -11.90 -5.09
N VAL A 192 13.57 -11.32 -4.71
CA VAL A 192 12.30 -12.00 -4.52
C VAL A 192 11.34 -11.54 -5.61
N GLU A 193 10.70 -12.47 -6.27
CA GLU A 193 9.63 -12.20 -7.24
C GLU A 193 8.46 -13.16 -7.01
N THR A 194 7.31 -12.62 -6.61
CA THR A 194 6.07 -13.39 -6.45
C THR A 194 5.13 -13.11 -7.61
N LYS A 195 4.64 -14.20 -8.20
CA LYS A 195 3.70 -14.21 -9.31
C LYS A 195 2.42 -14.94 -8.92
N LEU A 196 1.31 -14.40 -9.38
CA LEU A 196 -0.02 -14.96 -9.25
C LEU A 196 -0.59 -15.20 -10.65
N GLN A 197 -0.92 -16.44 -10.98
CA GLN A 197 -1.51 -16.78 -12.27
C GLN A 197 -2.94 -17.27 -12.09
N LEU A 198 -3.89 -16.65 -12.80
CA LEU A 198 -5.23 -17.20 -12.93
C LEU A 198 -5.14 -18.41 -13.86
N THR A 199 -5.41 -19.61 -13.36
CA THR A 199 -5.34 -20.83 -14.17
C THR A 199 -6.70 -21.29 -14.66
N GLN A 200 -7.75 -20.99 -13.91
CA GLN A 200 -9.12 -21.35 -14.28
C GLN A 200 -10.13 -20.42 -13.62
N LEU A 201 -11.18 -20.09 -14.36
CA LEU A 201 -12.41 -19.52 -13.79
C LEU A 201 -13.47 -20.61 -13.76
N LYS A 202 -14.21 -20.70 -12.67
CA LYS A 202 -15.31 -21.65 -12.49
C LYS A 202 -16.55 -20.88 -12.04
N TYR A 203 -17.66 -21.20 -12.68
CA TYR A 203 -18.97 -20.76 -12.24
C TYR A 203 -19.62 -21.87 -11.42
N MET A 204 -20.12 -21.54 -10.23
CA MET A 204 -20.87 -22.47 -9.40
C MET A 204 -22.23 -21.87 -9.04
N PHE A 205 -23.29 -22.64 -9.28
CA PHE A 205 -24.63 -22.37 -8.78
C PHE A 205 -24.91 -23.29 -7.59
N LYS A 206 -24.96 -22.76 -6.37
CA LYS A 206 -25.26 -23.58 -5.17
C LYS A 206 -26.23 -22.85 -4.25
N LYS A 207 -27.35 -23.48 -3.91
CA LYS A 207 -28.39 -22.94 -3.00
C LYS A 207 -28.88 -21.54 -3.40
N ASN A 208 -29.23 -21.34 -4.68
CA ASN A 208 -29.68 -20.04 -5.23
C ASN A 208 -28.65 -18.90 -5.09
N LYS A 209 -27.36 -19.22 -4.93
CA LYS A 209 -26.26 -18.25 -4.93
C LYS A 209 -25.36 -18.53 -6.13
N ASP A 210 -25.22 -17.52 -6.98
CA ASP A 210 -24.22 -17.50 -8.03
C ASP A 210 -22.87 -17.18 -7.38
N ALA A 211 -21.87 -18.03 -7.62
CA ALA A 211 -20.52 -17.82 -7.11
C ALA A 211 -19.51 -18.01 -8.25
N LEU A 212 -18.67 -17.00 -8.44
CA LEU A 212 -17.49 -17.10 -9.30
C LEU A 212 -16.31 -17.54 -8.44
N THR A 213 -15.67 -18.63 -8.80
CA THR A 213 -14.42 -19.09 -8.19
C THR A 213 -13.28 -19.04 -9.21
N ALA A 214 -12.09 -18.76 -8.70
CA ALA A 214 -10.87 -18.71 -9.46
C ALA A 214 -9.85 -19.67 -8.87
N ASN A 215 -9.20 -20.41 -9.76
CA ASN A 215 -8.02 -21.18 -9.43
C ASN A 215 -6.80 -20.31 -9.71
N TRP A 216 -5.90 -20.27 -8.73
CA TRP A 216 -4.71 -19.46 -8.74
C TRP A 216 -3.48 -20.33 -8.52
N ASP A 217 -2.48 -20.16 -9.37
CA ASP A 217 -1.14 -20.67 -9.12
C ASP A 217 -0.30 -19.53 -8.55
N ILE A 218 0.27 -19.75 -7.36
CA ILE A 218 1.12 -18.79 -6.65
C ILE A 218 2.54 -19.31 -6.73
N THR A 219 3.44 -18.51 -7.29
CA THR A 219 4.86 -18.84 -7.41
C THR A 219 5.70 -17.72 -6.83
N SER A 220 6.60 -18.02 -5.89
CA SER A 220 7.58 -17.06 -5.39
C SER A 220 8.99 -17.57 -5.65
N LYS A 221 9.75 -16.82 -6.46
CA LYS A 221 11.13 -17.10 -6.81
C LYS A 221 12.05 -16.25 -5.95
N ILE A 222 12.98 -16.89 -5.27
CA ILE A 222 14.03 -16.26 -4.47
C ILE A 222 15.37 -16.60 -5.08
N VAL A 223 16.10 -15.58 -5.53
CA VAL A 223 17.48 -15.68 -6.00
C VAL A 223 18.40 -15.10 -4.93
N ILE A 224 19.43 -15.85 -4.55
CA ILE A 224 20.45 -15.44 -3.60
C ILE A 224 21.79 -15.44 -4.33
N ASP A 225 22.39 -14.28 -4.51
CA ASP A 225 23.67 -14.08 -5.17
C ASP A 225 24.71 -13.68 -4.10
N CYS A 226 25.71 -14.51 -3.87
CA CYS A 226 26.79 -14.28 -2.91
C CYS A 226 28.14 -14.26 -3.65
N PRO A 227 28.97 -13.20 -3.50
CA PRO A 227 30.30 -13.19 -4.11
C PRO A 227 31.22 -14.22 -3.44
N CYS A 228 31.96 -14.97 -4.26
CA CYS A 228 33.02 -15.86 -3.77
C CYS A 228 34.25 -15.03 -3.45
N VAL A 229 34.69 -15.03 -2.19
CA VAL A 229 35.94 -14.38 -1.77
C VAL A 229 37.11 -15.35 -1.89
N THR A 230 36.85 -16.65 -1.67
CA THR A 230 37.80 -17.74 -1.83
C THR A 230 37.12 -18.89 -2.56
N ALA A 231 37.92 -19.72 -3.22
CA ALA A 231 37.41 -20.95 -3.80
C ALA A 231 37.14 -21.97 -2.70
N ASP A 232 35.91 -21.96 -2.19
CA ASP A 232 35.45 -22.89 -1.15
C ASP A 232 34.24 -23.65 -1.67
N SER A 233 34.42 -24.93 -2.01
CA SER A 233 33.35 -25.80 -2.54
C SER A 233 32.24 -26.07 -1.51
N LYS A 234 32.45 -25.70 -0.25
CA LYS A 234 31.41 -25.70 0.79
C LYS A 234 30.55 -24.44 0.75
N ARG A 235 30.96 -23.40 0.03
CA ARG A 235 30.21 -22.14 -0.14
C ARG A 235 29.43 -22.06 -1.43
N PHE A 236 28.25 -21.44 -1.39
CA PHE A 236 27.48 -21.14 -2.60
C PHE A 236 27.69 -19.71 -3.11
N ARG A 237 27.69 -19.55 -4.44
CA ARG A 237 27.76 -18.25 -5.13
C ARG A 237 26.39 -17.75 -5.61
N ASN A 238 25.53 -18.68 -5.98
CA ASN A 238 24.20 -18.39 -6.46
C ASN A 238 23.28 -19.53 -6.08
N ALA A 239 22.07 -19.20 -5.63
CA ALA A 239 21.02 -20.16 -5.36
C ALA A 239 19.67 -19.61 -5.82
N VAL A 240 18.87 -20.46 -6.46
CA VAL A 240 17.53 -20.14 -6.94
C VAL A 240 16.55 -21.10 -6.30
N PHE A 241 15.65 -20.56 -5.48
CA PHE A 241 14.58 -21.28 -4.81
C PHE A 241 13.24 -20.86 -5.36
N VAL A 242 12.34 -21.81 -5.57
CA VAL A 242 10.98 -21.55 -6.04
C VAL A 242 9.99 -22.19 -5.10
N TYR A 243 9.20 -21.34 -4.46
CA TYR A 243 7.99 -21.72 -3.74
C TYR A 243 6.84 -21.76 -4.74
N SER A 244 6.01 -22.80 -4.67
CA SER A 244 4.80 -22.91 -5.49
C SER A 244 3.65 -23.53 -4.71
N SER A 245 2.44 -23.04 -4.96
CA SER A 245 1.21 -23.64 -4.44
C SER A 245 0.04 -23.29 -5.35
N LYS A 246 -1.01 -24.10 -5.30
CA LYS A 246 -2.29 -23.82 -5.94
C LYS A 246 -3.29 -23.38 -4.89
N SER A 247 -4.21 -22.50 -5.27
CA SER A 247 -5.30 -22.07 -4.41
C SER A 247 -6.58 -21.96 -5.20
N VAL A 248 -7.70 -22.25 -4.55
CA VAL A 248 -9.04 -22.05 -5.10
C VAL A 248 -9.81 -21.14 -4.18
N GLY A 249 -10.26 -19.99 -4.68
CA GLY A 249 -11.00 -19.03 -3.87
C GLY A 249 -12.10 -18.32 -4.64
N PRO A 250 -13.13 -17.80 -3.94
CA PRO A 250 -14.14 -16.97 -4.58
C PRO A 250 -13.55 -15.63 -5.02
N ILE A 251 -14.01 -15.15 -6.17
CA ILE A 251 -13.93 -13.72 -6.49
C ILE A 251 -15.20 -13.11 -5.90
N TYR A 252 -15.06 -12.23 -4.92
CA TYR A 252 -16.22 -11.65 -4.24
C TYR A 252 -16.99 -10.74 -5.19
N THR A 253 -18.25 -11.09 -5.45
CA THR A 253 -19.19 -10.28 -6.21
C THR A 253 -20.39 -9.99 -5.29
N ARG A 254 -20.68 -8.72 -4.98
CA ARG A 254 -21.85 -8.35 -4.15
C ARG A 254 -23.16 -8.58 -4.90
N ARG A 255 -24.01 -9.50 -4.45
CA ARG A 255 -25.39 -9.58 -4.97
C ARG A 255 -26.18 -8.35 -4.51
N VAL A 256 -26.52 -7.44 -5.41
CA VAL A 256 -27.48 -6.37 -5.11
C VAL A 256 -28.89 -6.98 -5.14
N GLY A 257 -29.58 -6.95 -3.99
CA GLY A 257 -30.93 -7.47 -3.85
C GLY A 257 -31.98 -6.60 -4.57
N LYS A 258 -33.11 -7.23 -4.93
CA LYS A 258 -34.29 -6.60 -5.56
C LYS A 258 -34.84 -5.45 -4.70
N LYS A 259 -35.21 -4.34 -5.36
CA LYS A 259 -36.29 -3.46 -4.89
C LYS A 259 -37.27 -3.24 -6.06
N SER A 260 -38.53 -3.59 -5.79
CA SER A 260 -39.78 -3.38 -6.57
C SER A 260 -39.95 -4.06 -7.94
N GLU A 261 -41.22 -4.15 -8.35
CA GLU A 261 -41.78 -4.85 -9.51
C GLU A 261 -41.27 -4.37 -10.89
N TYR A 262 -40.36 -3.40 -10.94
CA TYR A 262 -39.71 -2.92 -12.16
C TYR A 262 -38.22 -3.26 -12.11
N THR A 263 -37.89 -4.44 -12.61
CA THR A 263 -36.58 -5.12 -12.59
C THR A 263 -35.43 -4.28 -13.16
N HIS A 264 -34.72 -3.56 -12.29
CA HIS A 264 -33.37 -3.05 -12.57
C HIS A 264 -32.35 -3.85 -11.74
N TRP A 265 -31.61 -4.73 -12.41
CA TRP A 265 -30.49 -5.46 -11.82
C TRP A 265 -29.25 -4.56 -11.90
N TYR A 266 -28.69 -4.18 -10.74
CA TYR A 266 -27.50 -3.33 -10.67
C TYR A 266 -26.20 -4.11 -10.87
N LEU A 267 -25.21 -3.40 -11.42
CA LEU A 267 -23.86 -3.89 -11.66
C LEU A 267 -23.24 -4.40 -10.35
N VAL A 268 -22.78 -5.63 -10.35
CA VAL A 268 -22.02 -6.20 -9.24
C VAL A 268 -20.54 -6.01 -9.54
N ALA A 269 -19.91 -5.03 -8.91
CA ALA A 269 -18.46 -4.89 -8.93
C ALA A 269 -17.81 -6.03 -8.12
N PRO A 270 -16.60 -6.47 -8.49
CA PRO A 270 -15.85 -7.42 -7.69
C PRO A 270 -15.24 -6.69 -6.49
N TYR A 271 -15.72 -6.98 -5.28
CA TYR A 271 -15.20 -6.40 -4.05
C TYR A 271 -14.20 -7.38 -3.44
N GLY A 272 -12.98 -7.39 -3.94
CA GLY A 272 -11.89 -8.16 -3.33
C GLY A 272 -11.56 -9.49 -4.00
N LEU A 273 -10.34 -9.93 -3.73
CA LEU A 273 -9.75 -11.18 -4.20
C LEU A 273 -9.51 -12.11 -3.01
N VAL A 274 -10.23 -13.23 -2.94
CA VAL A 274 -9.92 -14.28 -1.96
C VAL A 274 -9.06 -15.34 -2.61
N ILE A 275 -7.88 -15.51 -2.05
CA ILE A 275 -7.07 -16.69 -2.25
C ILE A 275 -7.47 -17.69 -1.18
N GLY A 276 -8.17 -18.75 -1.59
CA GLY A 276 -8.62 -19.77 -0.66
C GLY A 276 -7.48 -20.65 -0.16
N ALA A 277 -7.84 -21.82 0.40
CA ALA A 277 -6.86 -22.71 1.00
C ALA A 277 -5.80 -23.13 -0.03
N MET A 278 -4.53 -23.08 0.40
CA MET A 278 -3.42 -23.55 -0.42
C MET A 278 -3.34 -25.06 -0.43
N GLU A 279 -3.25 -25.63 -1.62
CA GLU A 279 -2.92 -27.02 -1.83
C GLU A 279 -1.40 -27.21 -1.70
N LYS A 280 -1.00 -28.00 -0.69
CA LYS A 280 0.34 -28.57 -0.48
C LYS A 280 1.49 -27.71 -1.04
N PRO A 281 1.90 -26.64 -0.33
CA PRO A 281 2.97 -25.78 -0.80
C PRO A 281 4.29 -26.56 -0.98
N LYS A 282 4.98 -26.28 -2.09
CA LYS A 282 6.22 -26.95 -2.50
C LYS A 282 7.36 -25.93 -2.56
N LEU A 283 8.55 -26.35 -2.15
CA LEU A 283 9.79 -25.60 -2.29
C LEU A 283 10.80 -26.44 -3.08
N VAL A 284 11.31 -25.89 -4.17
CA VAL A 284 12.31 -26.53 -5.02
C VAL A 284 13.54 -25.64 -5.13
N ALA A 285 14.73 -26.22 -4.96
CA ALA A 285 15.97 -25.57 -5.36
C ALA A 285 16.19 -25.84 -6.85
N GLN A 286 15.99 -24.83 -7.70
CA GLN A 286 16.17 -24.95 -9.15
C GLN A 286 17.65 -24.98 -9.53
N GLN A 287 18.45 -24.17 -8.85
CA GLN A 287 19.87 -24.01 -9.15
C GLN A 287 20.61 -23.69 -7.87
N ILE A 288 21.75 -24.34 -7.66
CA ILE A 288 22.72 -23.97 -6.62
C ILE A 288 24.10 -24.08 -7.28
N LEU A 289 24.79 -22.96 -7.39
CA LEU A 289 26.15 -22.88 -7.91
C LEU A 289 27.10 -22.67 -6.75
N CYS A 290 28.09 -23.55 -6.61
CA CYS A 290 29.11 -23.45 -5.57
C CYS A 290 30.28 -22.58 -6.02
N CYS A 291 31.01 -22.02 -5.07
CA CYS A 291 32.32 -21.43 -5.34
C CYS A 291 33.25 -22.58 -5.73
N THR A 292 33.68 -22.62 -6.99
CA THR A 292 34.62 -23.63 -7.50
C THR A 292 35.96 -22.96 -7.78
N GLU A 293 37.05 -23.71 -7.63
CA GLU A 293 38.38 -23.24 -7.99
C GLU A 293 38.44 -22.90 -9.47
N LYS A 294 38.96 -21.71 -9.76
CA LYS A 294 39.20 -21.07 -11.07
C LYS A 294 37.97 -20.51 -11.78
N SER A 295 37.75 -19.21 -11.54
CA SER A 295 37.62 -18.24 -12.62
C SER A 295 38.08 -16.85 -12.14
N GLY A 296 39.31 -16.48 -12.52
CA GLY A 296 39.76 -15.09 -12.71
C GLY A 296 39.79 -14.17 -11.50
N LEU A 297 40.93 -14.16 -10.80
CA LEU A 297 41.40 -12.96 -10.09
C LEU A 297 41.70 -11.84 -11.09
N PRO A 298 41.54 -10.57 -10.69
CA PRO A 298 42.62 -9.62 -10.85
C PRO A 298 43.10 -9.11 -9.47
N PRO A 299 44.28 -8.49 -9.42
CA PRO A 299 45.30 -8.78 -8.42
C PRO A 299 45.10 -8.03 -7.10
N GLU A 300 45.71 -8.57 -6.06
CA GLU A 300 46.20 -7.80 -4.93
C GLU A 300 47.05 -6.63 -5.45
N ASN A 301 46.67 -5.41 -5.10
CA ASN A 301 47.63 -4.41 -4.72
C ASN A 301 47.06 -3.62 -3.55
N SER A 302 47.63 -3.95 -2.39
CA SER A 302 47.68 -3.13 -1.21
C SER A 302 48.26 -1.76 -1.56
N ASN A 303 47.44 -0.72 -1.45
CA ASN A 303 47.89 0.54 -0.88
C ASN A 303 46.92 0.86 0.25
N TYR A 304 47.34 0.50 1.45
CA TYR A 304 46.81 1.06 2.68
C TYR A 304 47.04 2.56 2.63
N ILE A 305 45.95 3.32 2.56
CA ILE A 305 45.94 4.70 3.03
C ILE A 305 45.45 4.61 4.47
N GLU A 306 46.38 4.56 5.42
CA GLU A 306 46.10 4.88 6.82
C GLU A 306 46.03 6.39 6.96
N ILE A 307 44.83 6.96 7.13
CA ILE A 307 44.61 8.32 7.60
C ILE A 307 43.27 8.35 8.37
N PRO A 308 43.21 9.07 9.50
CA PRO A 308 43.28 8.56 10.86
C PRO A 308 41.93 8.01 11.39
N ASP A 309 42.02 7.09 12.35
CA ASP A 309 40.96 6.90 13.34
C ASP A 309 40.69 8.21 14.06
N LYS A 310 39.53 8.80 13.79
CA LYS A 310 38.83 9.61 14.78
C LYS A 310 37.37 9.20 14.76
N ASP A 311 36.91 8.69 15.90
CA ASP A 311 35.51 8.64 16.26
C ASP A 311 34.83 9.96 15.88
N ILE A 312 33.90 9.90 14.92
CA ILE A 312 32.98 11.02 14.68
C ILE A 312 32.00 11.00 15.85
N ASN A 313 32.35 11.75 16.88
CA ASN A 313 31.49 12.02 18.01
C ASN A 313 30.31 12.87 17.50
N TYR A 314 29.10 12.33 17.48
CA TYR A 314 27.87 13.08 17.21
C TYR A 314 27.57 13.98 18.42
N ARG A 315 28.29 15.10 18.52
CA ARG A 315 28.14 16.17 19.50
C ARG A 315 28.44 17.48 18.74
N ASP A 316 27.64 18.55 18.78
CA ASP A 316 26.66 18.95 19.81
C ASP A 316 25.42 19.69 19.28
N THR A 317 25.34 20.18 18.04
CA THR A 317 24.12 20.84 17.51
C THR A 317 24.18 20.90 15.99
N TRP A 318 23.08 20.61 15.30
CA TRP A 318 23.00 20.70 13.85
C TRP A 318 22.00 21.78 13.43
N VAL A 319 22.37 22.56 12.41
CA VAL A 319 21.42 23.32 11.61
C VAL A 319 21.15 22.53 10.35
N ASP A 320 19.88 22.27 10.05
CA ASP A 320 19.47 21.71 8.79
C ASP A 320 18.75 22.76 7.93
N GLY A 321 18.93 22.64 6.62
CA GLY A 321 18.27 23.45 5.62
C GLY A 321 17.95 22.58 4.42
N SER A 322 16.74 22.67 3.90
CA SER A 322 16.27 21.87 2.79
C SER A 322 15.41 22.69 1.85
N LEU A 323 15.56 22.38 0.57
CA LEU A 323 14.76 22.95 -0.51
C LEU A 323 14.23 21.79 -1.35
N GLY A 324 12.96 21.85 -1.71
CA GLY A 324 12.28 20.75 -2.37
C GLY A 324 11.06 21.18 -3.15
N ILE A 325 10.41 20.16 -3.69
CA ILE A 325 9.15 20.29 -4.41
C ILE A 325 8.15 19.29 -3.82
N SER A 326 6.90 19.73 -3.67
CA SER A 326 5.76 18.90 -3.32
C SER A 326 4.79 18.86 -4.49
N PHE A 327 4.12 17.71 -4.63
CA PHE A 327 3.12 17.50 -5.65
C PHE A 327 1.73 17.50 -5.01
N GLY A 328 0.87 18.44 -5.42
CA GLY A 328 -0.53 18.51 -5.02
C GLY A 328 -1.43 17.57 -5.83
N LYS A 329 -2.69 17.42 -5.38
CA LYS A 329 -3.71 16.57 -6.01
C LYS A 329 -4.16 17.03 -7.41
N ASP A 330 -3.88 18.28 -7.76
CA ASP A 330 -4.43 18.94 -8.96
C ASP A 330 -3.33 19.63 -9.79
N GLU A 331 -2.20 18.94 -10.05
CA GLU A 331 -1.04 19.47 -10.81
C GLU A 331 -0.27 20.65 -10.16
N LEU A 332 -0.79 21.21 -9.07
CA LEU A 332 -0.13 22.24 -8.26
C LEU A 332 1.24 21.74 -7.75
N THR A 333 2.30 22.26 -8.36
CA THR A 333 3.67 22.08 -7.87
C THR A 333 3.95 23.14 -6.80
N LEU A 334 4.33 22.70 -5.61
CA LEU A 334 4.67 23.60 -4.52
C LEU A 334 6.18 23.54 -4.26
N GLY A 335 6.84 24.69 -4.18
CA GLY A 335 8.17 24.80 -3.62
C GLY A 335 8.10 24.63 -2.11
N THR A 336 8.98 23.81 -1.57
CA THR A 336 9.14 23.63 -0.12
C THR A 336 10.52 24.09 0.31
N ALA A 337 10.55 24.81 1.43
CA ALA A 337 11.77 25.10 2.16
C ALA A 337 11.56 24.64 3.60
N SER A 338 12.51 23.93 4.18
CA SER A 338 12.44 23.64 5.62
C SER A 338 13.82 23.68 6.25
N GLY A 339 13.90 24.13 7.48
CA GLY A 339 15.15 24.16 8.22
C GLY A 339 14.90 24.25 9.71
N GLY A 340 15.90 23.95 10.48
CA GLY A 340 15.74 23.69 11.89
C GLY A 340 17.07 23.61 12.60
N VAL A 341 16.99 23.70 13.92
CA VAL A 341 18.13 23.57 14.82
C VAL A 341 17.86 22.40 15.73
N PHE A 342 18.76 21.42 15.71
CA PHE A 342 18.59 20.12 16.34
C PHE A 342 19.74 19.83 17.30
N PHE A 343 19.41 19.43 18.52
CA PHE A 343 20.35 19.10 19.58
C PHE A 343 20.35 17.59 19.80
N ASN A 344 21.53 16.97 19.92
CA ASN A 344 21.59 15.56 20.29
C ASN A 344 21.18 15.39 21.75
N VAL A 345 20.16 14.58 22.01
CA VAL A 345 19.65 14.33 23.37
C VAL A 345 19.98 12.94 23.90
N GLY A 346 20.72 12.15 23.13
CA GLY A 346 21.22 10.85 23.53
C GLY A 346 21.11 9.81 22.44
N ASN A 347 21.35 8.56 22.83
CA ASN A 347 21.33 7.42 21.93
C ASN A 347 20.25 6.43 22.34
N ILE A 348 19.40 6.01 21.40
CA ILE A 348 18.48 4.89 21.59
C ILE A 348 19.02 3.72 20.77
N SER A 349 19.29 2.60 21.43
CA SER A 349 19.87 1.40 20.78
C SER A 349 21.16 1.67 20.00
N GLY A 350 21.99 2.59 20.48
CA GLY A 350 23.26 2.97 19.86
C GLY A 350 23.16 3.98 18.71
N ASN A 351 21.96 4.49 18.42
CA ASN A 351 21.68 5.42 17.34
C ASN A 351 21.32 6.82 17.87
N PRO A 352 21.89 7.92 17.33
CA PRO A 352 21.63 9.27 17.80
C PRO A 352 20.17 9.71 17.64
N VAL A 353 19.66 10.39 18.66
CA VAL A 353 18.36 11.07 18.66
C VAL A 353 18.61 12.56 18.78
N HIS A 354 18.03 13.33 17.85
CA HIS A 354 18.07 14.78 17.89
C HIS A 354 16.68 15.35 18.11
N ILE A 355 16.55 16.43 18.88
CA ILE A 355 15.31 17.20 18.99
C ILE A 355 15.61 18.68 18.81
N GLY A 356 14.65 19.45 18.33
CA GLY A 356 14.79 20.89 18.32
C GLY A 356 13.72 21.61 17.52
N GLY A 357 13.97 22.88 17.23
CA GLY A 357 13.02 23.74 16.53
C GLY A 357 13.08 23.55 15.02
N LYS A 358 11.93 23.52 14.36
CA LYS A 358 11.84 23.39 12.90
C LYS A 358 10.87 24.43 12.32
N LEU A 359 11.26 24.99 11.19
CA LEU A 359 10.51 25.90 10.35
C LEU A 359 10.34 25.24 8.99
N SER A 360 9.13 25.27 8.43
CA SER A 360 8.91 24.90 7.03
C SER A 360 8.00 25.90 6.34
N ALA A 361 8.31 26.24 5.09
CA ALA A 361 7.52 27.07 4.22
C ALA A 361 7.16 26.29 2.95
N VAL A 362 5.92 26.45 2.50
CA VAL A 362 5.39 25.88 1.27
C VAL A 362 4.77 27.01 0.45
N THR A 363 5.11 27.10 -0.84
CA THR A 363 4.65 28.17 -1.75
C THR A 363 4.43 27.61 -3.16
N PRO A 364 3.49 28.09 -3.98
CA PRO A 364 3.27 27.58 -5.34
C PRO A 364 4.44 27.90 -6.28
N LEU A 365 4.77 26.94 -7.15
CA LEU A 365 5.67 27.09 -8.28
C LEU A 365 4.86 26.90 -9.58
N GLY A 366 4.24 27.98 -10.07
CA GLY A 366 3.87 28.07 -11.50
C GLY A 366 2.40 28.04 -11.92
N GLU A 367 1.42 28.34 -11.05
CA GLU A 367 -0.01 28.45 -11.47
C GLU A 367 -0.67 29.78 -11.08
N LYS A 368 -1.67 30.22 -11.87
CA LYS A 368 -2.39 31.49 -11.68
C LYS A 368 -3.69 31.36 -10.87
N ASP A 369 -4.30 30.18 -10.81
CA ASP A 369 -5.69 30.03 -10.36
C ASP A 369 -5.84 29.65 -8.88
N ILE A 370 -4.82 29.00 -8.30
CA ILE A 370 -4.73 28.67 -6.87
C ILE A 370 -3.32 29.02 -6.37
N LYS A 371 -3.22 29.94 -5.39
CA LYS A 371 -1.96 30.27 -4.71
C LYS A 371 -2.05 29.90 -3.24
N GLU A 372 -1.14 29.06 -2.76
CA GLU A 372 -1.13 28.60 -1.37
C GLU A 372 0.23 28.87 -0.71
N THR A 373 0.25 29.71 0.31
CA THR A 373 1.44 29.89 1.16
C THR A 373 1.17 29.33 2.55
N ARG A 374 2.01 28.41 3.02
CA ARG A 374 1.97 27.86 4.39
C ARG A 374 3.32 28.01 5.05
N ILE A 375 3.32 28.48 6.28
CA ILE A 375 4.49 28.52 7.17
C ILE A 375 4.14 27.72 8.42
N THR A 376 4.97 26.74 8.75
CA THR A 376 4.87 25.93 9.96
C THR A 376 6.08 26.21 10.85
N VAL A 377 5.83 26.56 12.10
CA VAL A 377 6.86 26.71 13.14
C VAL A 377 6.57 25.72 14.25
N GLY A 378 7.55 24.92 14.65
CA GLY A 378 7.33 23.92 15.69
C GLY A 378 8.56 23.17 16.13
N LEU A 379 8.33 21.98 16.66
CA LEU A 379 9.35 21.08 17.16
C LEU A 379 9.53 19.89 16.21
N GLY A 380 10.76 19.42 16.10
CA GLY A 380 11.12 18.20 15.40
C GLY A 380 11.88 17.25 16.30
N ALA A 381 11.75 15.96 16.02
CA ALA A 381 12.61 14.91 16.55
C ALA A 381 13.09 14.02 15.41
N GLU A 382 14.37 13.69 15.40
CA GLU A 382 15.03 12.90 14.37
C GLU A 382 15.79 11.74 14.98
N TYR A 383 15.73 10.59 14.32
CA TYR A 383 16.47 9.40 14.66
C TYR A 383 17.36 8.99 13.49
N HIS A 384 18.64 8.78 13.79
CA HIS A 384 19.70 8.62 12.81
C HIS A 384 20.27 7.20 12.87
N ILE A 385 20.18 6.46 11.77
CA ILE A 385 20.69 5.09 11.67
C ILE A 385 21.92 5.10 10.75
N PRO A 386 23.14 5.10 11.32
CA PRO A 386 24.37 5.02 10.52
C PRO A 386 24.53 3.65 9.86
N LEU A 387 24.95 3.67 8.59
CA LEU A 387 25.24 2.50 7.78
C LEU A 387 26.66 2.61 7.20
N GLY A 388 27.36 1.47 7.17
CA GLY A 388 28.67 1.35 6.52
C GLY A 388 29.74 2.26 7.10
N ASN A 389 30.03 2.12 8.40
CA ASN A 389 30.98 2.95 9.16
C ASN A 389 30.68 4.46 9.03
N ASN A 390 29.42 4.86 9.24
CA ASN A 390 28.94 6.24 9.19
C ASN A 390 29.16 6.94 7.83
N ARG A 391 29.25 6.20 6.71
CA ARG A 391 29.33 6.81 5.37
C ARG A 391 27.97 7.19 4.79
N LEU A 392 26.90 6.68 5.39
CA LEU A 392 25.52 6.92 5.01
C LEU A 392 24.65 6.85 6.27
N ASN A 393 23.80 7.83 6.48
CA ASN A 393 22.83 7.86 7.57
C ASN A 393 21.43 7.72 6.97
N ILE A 394 20.63 6.79 7.49
CA ILE A 394 19.19 6.82 7.28
C ILE A 394 18.59 7.71 8.36
N LEU A 395 17.80 8.68 7.93
CA LEU A 395 17.11 9.60 8.80
C LEU A 395 15.62 9.28 8.84
N THR A 396 15.03 9.28 10.03
CA THR A 396 13.58 9.31 10.18
C THR A 396 13.24 10.35 11.22
N GLY A 397 12.24 11.18 10.94
CA GLY A 397 11.88 12.26 11.83
C GLY A 397 10.39 12.51 11.86
N VAL A 398 9.97 13.14 12.93
CA VAL A 398 8.66 13.74 13.08
C VAL A 398 8.86 15.23 13.32
N GLN A 399 7.97 16.06 12.80
CA GLN A 399 7.85 17.44 13.22
C GLN A 399 6.39 17.79 13.41
N GLY A 400 6.12 18.71 14.31
CA GLY A 400 4.78 19.21 14.59
C GLY A 400 4.86 20.65 15.03
N GLY A 401 3.91 21.46 14.59
CA GLY A 401 3.96 22.89 14.82
C GLY A 401 2.65 23.61 14.55
N TYR A 402 2.70 24.91 14.80
CA TYR A 402 1.64 25.82 14.41
C TYR A 402 1.88 26.25 12.96
N THR A 403 0.83 26.13 12.14
CA THR A 403 0.84 26.49 10.73
C THR A 403 -0.03 27.71 10.51
N PHE A 404 0.46 28.67 9.74
CA PHE A 404 -0.27 29.85 9.31
C PHE A 404 0.09 30.24 7.89
N GLY A 405 -0.76 31.04 7.23
CA GLY A 405 -0.52 31.50 5.87
C GLY A 405 -1.79 31.89 5.15
N SER A 406 -1.83 31.71 3.84
CA SER A 406 -2.97 32.09 3.01
C SER A 406 -3.22 31.11 1.87
N VAL A 407 -4.49 30.98 1.48
CA VAL A 407 -4.94 30.30 0.28
C VAL A 407 -5.72 31.32 -0.55
N GLU A 408 -5.34 31.50 -1.80
CA GLU A 408 -6.07 32.29 -2.79
C GLU A 408 -6.57 31.31 -3.86
N ALA A 409 -7.88 31.18 -4.02
CA ALA A 409 -8.48 30.32 -5.04
C ALA A 409 -9.58 31.10 -5.77
N PHE A 410 -9.51 31.17 -7.10
CA PHE A 410 -10.52 31.82 -7.94
C PHE A 410 -10.86 33.28 -7.51
N GLY A 411 -9.87 34.02 -7.01
CA GLY A 411 -10.04 35.42 -6.55
C GLY A 411 -10.54 35.60 -5.11
N PHE A 412 -10.81 34.51 -4.38
CA PHE A 412 -11.11 34.54 -2.95
C PHE A 412 -9.85 34.23 -2.15
N LYS A 413 -9.54 35.08 -1.16
CA LYS A 413 -8.38 34.93 -0.29
C LYS A 413 -8.82 34.63 1.14
N ASP A 414 -8.37 33.47 1.61
CA ASP A 414 -8.58 32.99 2.97
C ASP A 414 -7.25 32.94 3.72
N ASN A 415 -7.25 33.47 4.94
CA ASN A 415 -6.16 33.25 5.87
C ASN A 415 -6.32 31.88 6.52
N ILE A 416 -5.23 31.13 6.59
CA ILE A 416 -5.21 29.82 7.24
C ILE A 416 -4.38 29.88 8.51
N SER A 417 -4.86 29.19 9.54
CA SER A 417 -4.13 29.01 10.79
C SER A 417 -4.52 27.71 11.48
N GLY A 418 -3.60 27.06 12.19
CA GLY A 418 -3.90 25.81 12.88
C GLY A 418 -2.65 25.01 13.23
N PHE A 419 -2.79 23.70 13.34
CA PHE A 419 -1.69 22.81 13.68
C PHE A 419 -1.40 21.85 12.53
N SER A 420 -0.12 21.59 12.26
CA SER A 420 0.27 20.52 11.37
C SER A 420 1.38 19.66 11.99
N GLY A 421 1.47 18.43 11.51
CA GLY A 421 2.59 17.55 11.80
C GLY A 421 2.95 16.75 10.56
N MET A 422 4.21 16.37 10.44
CA MET A 422 4.64 15.49 9.37
C MET A 422 5.64 14.46 9.89
N VAL A 423 5.62 13.29 9.26
CA VAL A 423 6.63 12.26 9.39
C VAL A 423 7.42 12.23 8.10
N TYR A 424 8.74 12.30 8.21
CA TYR A 424 9.65 12.30 7.09
C TYR A 424 10.73 11.24 7.27
N THR A 425 11.26 10.74 6.15
CA THR A 425 12.43 9.88 6.14
C THR A 425 13.39 10.33 5.06
N GLY A 426 14.67 9.99 5.18
CA GLY A 426 15.64 10.38 4.19
C GLY A 426 16.93 9.61 4.30
N VAL A 427 17.83 9.94 3.39
CA VAL A 427 19.21 9.46 3.38
C VAL A 427 20.13 10.66 3.43
N GLU A 428 21.18 10.58 4.23
CA GLU A 428 22.17 11.62 4.41
C GLU A 428 23.57 11.01 4.24
N ILE A 429 24.43 11.71 3.52
CA ILE A 429 25.82 11.35 3.28
C ILE A 429 26.68 12.41 3.97
N PRO A 430 27.34 12.08 5.09
CA PRO A 430 28.29 12.99 5.71
C PRO A 430 29.49 13.16 4.77
N LEU A 431 29.74 14.40 4.35
CA LEU A 431 30.90 14.75 3.52
C LEU A 431 32.15 14.91 4.40
N ASN A 432 31.97 15.41 5.62
CA ASN A 432 32.98 15.55 6.65
C ASN A 432 32.30 15.67 8.03
N ASN A 433 33.07 15.96 9.08
CA ASN A 433 32.56 16.06 10.46
C ASN A 433 31.58 17.23 10.70
N ASN A 434 31.49 18.17 9.76
CA ASN A 434 30.72 19.40 9.88
C ASN A 434 29.59 19.53 8.84
N ILE A 435 29.65 18.82 7.72
CA ILE A 435 28.73 19.00 6.59
C ILE A 435 28.21 17.64 6.16
N ALA A 436 26.89 17.55 5.98
CA ALA A 436 26.23 16.41 5.39
C ALA A 436 25.23 16.85 4.32
N LEU A 437 25.08 16.03 3.26
CA LEU A 437 24.11 16.23 2.20
C LEU A 437 23.12 15.08 2.17
N GLY A 438 21.84 15.38 2.01
CA GLY A 438 20.80 14.36 2.03
C GLY A 438 19.62 14.64 1.12
N VAL A 439 18.73 13.66 1.07
CA VAL A 439 17.41 13.76 0.44
C VAL A 439 16.38 13.35 1.47
N LEU A 440 15.39 14.20 1.70
CA LEU A 440 14.24 13.94 2.57
C LEU A 440 12.98 13.72 1.74
N LEU A 441 12.15 12.81 2.24
CA LEU A 441 10.83 12.47 1.71
C LEU A 441 9.82 12.64 2.84
N ASN A 442 8.81 13.49 2.63
CA ASN A 442 7.66 13.54 3.53
C ASN A 442 6.75 12.34 3.24
N VAL A 443 6.59 11.47 4.24
CA VAL A 443 5.81 10.23 4.13
C VAL A 443 4.37 10.46 4.55
N PHE A 444 4.18 11.32 5.54
CA PHE A 444 2.88 11.60 6.13
C PHE A 444 2.82 13.06 6.51
N GLU A 445 1.75 13.75 6.12
CA GLU A 445 1.44 15.09 6.60
C GLU A 445 0.03 15.06 7.18
N TYR A 446 -0.12 15.71 8.32
CA TYR A 446 -1.37 15.94 9.02
C TYR A 446 -1.52 17.43 9.22
N SER A 447 -2.71 17.96 8.94
CA SER A 447 -3.03 19.36 9.19
C SER A 447 -4.47 19.49 9.68
N ASN A 448 -4.66 20.27 10.73
CA ASN A 448 -5.95 20.74 11.18
C ASN A 448 -5.93 22.27 11.11
N LEU A 449 -6.56 22.83 10.08
CA LEU A 449 -6.50 24.24 9.71
C LEU A 449 -7.88 24.88 9.77
N THR A 450 -7.90 26.11 10.27
CA THR A 450 -9.05 27.02 10.26
C THR A 450 -8.85 28.04 9.14
N PHE A 451 -9.91 28.32 8.38
CA PHE A 451 -9.93 29.27 7.27
C PHE A 451 -10.73 30.50 7.69
N LYS A 452 -10.20 31.70 7.43
CA LYS A 452 -10.88 32.96 7.67
C LYS A 452 -10.83 33.83 6.42
N ALA A 453 -12.00 34.06 5.82
CA ALA A 453 -12.15 34.94 4.66
C ALA A 453 -11.78 36.39 5.00
N GLU A 454 -11.16 37.09 4.04
CA GLU A 454 -10.72 38.49 4.20
C GLU A 454 -11.90 39.49 4.24
N ASN A 455 -13.08 39.10 3.75
CA ASN A 455 -14.31 39.90 3.80
C ASN A 455 -15.10 39.55 5.06
N ASN A 456 -15.29 40.53 5.97
CA ASN A 456 -15.81 40.46 7.34
C ASN A 456 -17.21 39.82 7.59
N GLU A 457 -17.73 38.96 6.72
CA GLU A 457 -18.91 38.14 7.04
C GLU A 457 -18.47 36.97 7.93
N PHE A 458 -18.76 37.08 9.23
CA PHE A 458 -18.60 36.00 10.20
C PHE A 458 -19.61 34.89 9.92
N GLU A 459 -19.33 34.04 8.94
CA GLU A 459 -19.74 32.65 9.01
C GLU A 459 -18.69 31.91 9.84
N SER A 460 -18.99 31.71 11.12
CA SER A 460 -18.37 30.64 11.90
C SER A 460 -18.86 29.30 11.36
N THR A 461 -18.47 28.96 10.14
CA THR A 461 -18.49 27.58 9.69
C THR A 461 -17.38 26.89 10.47
N VAL A 462 -17.77 26.17 11.52
CA VAL A 462 -16.99 25.03 12.00
C VAL A 462 -17.02 24.01 10.85
N SER A 463 -16.21 24.27 9.83
CA SER A 463 -16.03 23.35 8.72
C SER A 463 -15.08 22.27 9.20
N ASN A 464 -15.54 21.04 9.04
CA ASN A 464 -14.86 19.82 9.47
C ASN A 464 -13.38 19.87 9.07
N SER A 465 -12.52 19.49 10.00
CA SER A 465 -11.11 19.14 9.79
C SER A 465 -10.89 18.57 8.39
N ILE A 466 -10.32 19.36 7.48
CA ILE A 466 -9.92 18.86 6.17
C ILE A 466 -8.67 18.01 6.41
N PHE A 467 -8.88 16.70 6.46
CA PHE A 467 -7.79 15.73 6.43
C PHE A 467 -7.15 15.77 5.04
N ILE A 468 -6.10 16.58 4.89
CA ILE A 468 -5.27 16.53 3.68
C ILE A 468 -4.25 15.41 3.86
N PHE A 469 -4.64 14.20 3.47
CA PHE A 469 -3.69 13.17 3.04
C PHE A 469 -3.43 13.37 1.55
N ASP A 470 -2.18 13.20 1.09
CA ASP A 470 -1.69 13.25 -0.31
C ASP A 470 -0.85 14.47 -0.73
N ARG A 471 0.26 14.74 -0.04
CA ARG A 471 1.32 15.62 -0.60
C ARG A 471 2.71 15.04 -0.38
N PRO A 472 3.15 14.04 -1.17
CA PRO A 472 4.53 13.61 -1.14
C PRO A 472 5.41 14.80 -1.57
N SER A 473 6.41 15.09 -0.75
CA SER A 473 7.44 16.08 -1.05
C SER A 473 8.80 15.40 -1.10
N ILE A 474 9.65 15.87 -2.00
CA ILE A 474 11.05 15.46 -2.08
C ILE A 474 11.87 16.73 -1.93
N SER A 475 12.79 16.76 -0.97
CA SER A 475 13.70 17.88 -0.76
C SER A 475 15.15 17.42 -0.68
N ALA A 476 16.05 18.22 -1.23
CA ALA A 476 17.48 18.12 -0.96
C ALA A 476 17.75 18.82 0.38
N ASN A 477 18.52 18.18 1.25
CA ASN A 477 18.86 18.66 2.58
C ASN A 477 20.38 18.88 2.69
N LEU A 478 20.75 19.99 3.30
CA LEU A 478 22.10 20.33 3.70
C LEU A 478 22.08 20.47 5.23
N ARG A 479 23.00 19.78 5.90
CA ARG A 479 23.15 19.84 7.35
C ARG A 479 24.54 20.35 7.71
N ILE A 480 24.60 21.32 8.62
CA ILE A 480 25.83 21.94 9.09
C ILE A 480 25.91 21.77 10.61
N ASN A 481 26.99 21.18 11.10
CA ASN A 481 27.29 21.07 12.52
C ASN A 481 27.73 22.44 13.04
N LEU A 482 27.02 22.98 14.02
CA LEU A 482 27.45 24.17 14.75
C LEU A 482 28.36 23.70 15.88
N LYS A 483 29.67 23.81 15.67
CA LYS A 483 30.65 23.64 16.74
C LYS A 483 30.69 24.83 17.67
#